data_AF-A0A429ZKF9-F1
#
_entry.id   AF-A0A429ZKF9-F1
#
_cell.length_a   1.000
_cell.length_b   1.000
_cell.length_c   1.000
_cell.angle_alpha   90.00
_cell.angle_beta   90.00
_cell.angle_gamma   90.00
#
_symmetry.space_group_name_H-M   'P 1'
#
loop_
_entity.id
_entity.type
_entity.pdbx_description
1 polymer ?
#
loop_
_entity_poly.entity_id
_entity_poly.type
_entity_poly.pdbx_seq_one_letter_code
_entity_poly.pdbx_strand_id
1 'polypeptide(L)' 'MTKSAWIQKELSQGMTSSRDYKQKALIFATKKIILEQDIRLEQKQGEIDGTLWSPNNWRK' A
#
# COMPACT_ATOMS: atom_id res chain seq x y z
N MET A 1 -12.21 6.74 -5.68
CA MET A 1 -11.53 5.43 -5.60
C MET A 1 -10.07 5.68 -5.27
N THR A 2 -9.48 5.02 -4.27
CA THR A 2 -8.06 5.25 -3.91
C THR A 2 -7.13 4.61 -4.94
N LYS A 3 -5.89 5.10 -5.06
CA LYS A 3 -4.89 4.55 -6.00
C LYS A 3 -4.63 3.06 -5.77
N SER A 4 -4.47 2.64 -4.51
CA SER A 4 -4.29 1.23 -4.17
C SER A 4 -5.51 0.39 -4.56
N ALA A 5 -6.74 0.84 -4.28
CA ALA A 5 -7.95 0.13 -4.67
C ALA A 5 -8.06 -0.05 -6.20
N TRP A 6 -7.61 0.94 -6.97
CA TRP A 6 -7.51 0.81 -8.43
C TRP A 6 -6.49 -0.25 -8.83
N ILE A 7 -5.26 -0.21 -8.30
CA ILE A 7 -4.22 -1.20 -8.65
C ILE A 7 -4.66 -2.62 -8.24
N GLN A 8 -5.29 -2.79 -7.08
CA GLN A 8 -5.80 -4.08 -6.62
C GLN A 8 -6.87 -4.65 -7.56
N LYS A 9 -7.72 -3.79 -8.14
CA LYS A 9 -8.71 -4.18 -9.14
C LYS A 9 -8.05 -4.68 -10.42
N GLU A 10 -7.11 -3.91 -10.97
CA GLU A 10 -6.38 -4.28 -12.19
C GLU A 10 -5.59 -5.59 -12.01
N LEU A 11 -4.89 -5.75 -10.89
CA LEU A 11 -4.18 -6.99 -10.57
C LEU A 11 -5.12 -8.19 -10.43
N SER A 12 -6.33 -7.98 -9.92
CA SER A 12 -7.33 -9.05 -9.83
C SER A 12 -7.85 -9.47 -11.22
N GLN A 13 -8.00 -8.53 -12.15
CA GLN A 13 -8.35 -8.82 -13.55
C GLN A 13 -7.20 -9.51 -14.30
N GLY A 14 -5.95 -9.12 -14.03
CA GLY A 14 -4.77 -9.82 -14.53
C GLY A 14 -4.67 -11.26 -14.02
N MET A 15 -5.04 -11.49 -12.75
CA MET A 15 -5.04 -12.83 -12.13
C MET A 15 -6.05 -13.79 -12.78
N THR A 16 -7.24 -13.29 -13.11
CA THR A 16 -8.31 -14.11 -13.73
C THR A 16 -8.05 -14.42 -15.19
N SER A 17 -7.35 -13.53 -15.91
CA SER A 17 -6.96 -13.73 -17.30
C SER A 17 -5.69 -14.57 -17.46
N SER A 18 -4.84 -14.65 -16.43
CA SER A 18 -3.60 -15.44 -16.49
C SER A 18 -3.86 -16.95 -16.37
N ARG A 19 -3.16 -17.75 -17.19
CA ARG A 19 -3.12 -19.22 -17.11
C ARG A 19 -1.80 -19.76 -16.54
N ASP A 20 -0.76 -18.94 -16.47
CA ASP A 20 0.55 -19.32 -15.95
C ASP A 20 0.61 -19.17 -14.43
N TYR A 21 0.97 -20.26 -13.75
CA TYR A 21 1.17 -20.29 -12.30
C TYR A 21 2.19 -19.24 -11.83
N LYS A 22 3.30 -19.04 -12.56
CA LYS A 22 4.34 -18.08 -12.18
C LYS A 22 3.81 -16.64 -12.21
N GLN A 23 3.03 -16.31 -13.24
CA GLN A 23 2.38 -15.00 -13.34
C GLN A 23 1.37 -14.79 -12.21
N LYS A 24 0.57 -15.81 -11.88
CA LYS A 24 -0.35 -15.75 -10.72
C LYS A 24 0.38 -15.54 -9.41
N ALA A 25 1.49 -16.24 -9.19
CA ALA A 25 2.31 -16.08 -7.98
C ALA A 25 2.89 -14.67 -7.88
N LEU A 26 3.39 -14.12 -8.99
CA LEU A 26 3.89 -12.75 -9.06
C LEU A 26 2.79 -11.73 -8.74
N ILE A 27 1.62 -11.85 -9.38
CA ILE A 27 0.48 -10.96 -9.14
C ILE A 27 0.04 -11.03 -7.67
N PHE A 28 -0.02 -12.23 -7.09
CA PHE A 28 -0.36 -12.42 -5.69
C PHE A 28 0.63 -11.74 -4.73
N ALA A 29 1.94 -11.91 -4.97
CA ALA A 29 2.98 -11.26 -4.18
C ALA A 29 2.90 -9.73 -4.29
N THR A 30 2.69 -9.21 -5.50
CA THR A 30 2.52 -7.77 -5.74
C THR A 30 1.31 -7.21 -4.99
N LYS A 31 0.17 -7.91 -4.99
CA LYS A 31 -1.02 -7.50 -4.22
C LYS A 31 -0.73 -7.40 -2.71
N LYS A 32 0.06 -8.32 -2.15
CA LYS A 32 0.48 -8.25 -0.74
C LYS A 32 1.35 -7.04 -0.45
N ILE A 33 2.36 -6.79 -1.28
CA ILE A 33 3.28 -5.66 -1.12
C ILE A 33 2.51 -4.33 -1.12
N ILE A 34 1.53 -4.17 -2.02
CA ILE A 34 0.72 -2.95 -2.10
C ILE A 34 -0.08 -2.72 -0.82
N LEU A 35 -0.69 -3.77 -0.25
CA LEU A 35 -1.42 -3.66 1.02
C LEU A 35 -0.49 -3.26 2.16
N GLU A 36 0.72 -3.82 2.21
CA GLU A 36 1.73 -3.42 3.20
C GLU A 36 2.15 -1.96 3.02
N GLN A 37 2.25 -1.45 1.78
CA GLN A 37 2.57 -0.05 1.55
C GLN A 37 1.48 0.91 2.03
N ASP A 38 0.20 0.54 1.87
CA ASP A 38 -0.90 1.37 2.40
C ASP A 38 -0.81 1.49 3.92
N ILE A 39 -0.57 0.38 4.62
CA ILE A 39 -0.38 0.36 6.08
C ILE A 39 0.81 1.25 6.48
N ARG A 40 1.93 1.15 5.76
CA ARG A 40 3.12 1.97 6.04
C ARG A 40 2.87 3.46 5.83
N LEU A 41 2.10 3.82 4.80
CA LEU A 41 1.74 5.22 4.56
C LEU A 41 0.87 5.77 5.70
N GLU A 42 -0.11 5.01 6.17
CA GLU A 42 -0.94 5.40 7.31
C GLU A 42 -0.11 5.58 8.58
N GLN A 43 0.78 4.62 8.88
CA GLN A 43 1.68 4.71 10.02
C GLN A 43 2.61 5.93 9.93
N LYS A 44 3.18 6.20 8.75
CA LYS A 44 4.05 7.35 8.53
C LYS A 44 3.29 8.68 8.64
N GLN A 45 2.05 8.73 8.18
CA GLN A 45 1.21 9.90 8.40
C GLN A 45 0.97 10.11 9.90
N GLY A 46 0.68 9.05 10.66
CA GLY A 46 0.53 9.13 12.11
C GLY A 46 1.80 9.56 12.85
N GLU A 47 2.98 9.10 12.42
CA GLU A 47 4.27 9.57 12.95
C GLU A 47 4.48 11.07 12.66
N ILE A 48 4.22 11.50 11.41
CA ILE A 48 4.33 12.90 11.00
C ILE A 48 3.38 13.76 11.83
N ASP A 49 2.12 13.34 11.96
CA ASP A 49 1.13 14.07 12.75
C ASP A 49 1.56 14.12 14.22
N GLY A 50 1.95 13.01 14.83
CA GLY A 50 2.42 12.96 16.22
C GLY A 50 3.64 13.85 16.48
N THR A 51 4.58 13.91 15.53
CA THR A 51 5.75 14.82 15.63
C THR A 51 5.36 16.28 15.42
N LEU A 52 4.42 16.57 14.53
CA LEU A 52 3.84 17.90 14.30
C LEU A 52 3.02 18.39 15.48
N TRP A 53 2.38 17.51 16.25
CA TRP A 53 1.60 17.87 17.44
C TRP A 53 2.41 17.80 18.74
N SER A 54 3.73 17.57 18.68
CA SER A 54 4.62 17.55 19.84
C SER A 54 5.19 18.94 20.14
N PRO A 55 4.77 19.63 21.22
CA PRO A 55 5.22 20.98 21.53
C PRO A 55 6.75 21.09 21.77
N ASN A 56 7.39 19.98 22.14
CA ASN A 56 8.84 19.88 22.29
C ASN A 56 9.60 20.08 20.97
N ASN A 57 8.97 19.80 19.82
CA ASN A 57 9.58 19.96 18.50
C ASN A 57 9.37 21.36 17.89
N TRP A 58 8.53 22.20 18.50
CA TRP A 58 8.17 23.54 17.96
C TRP A 58 9.12 24.66 18.34
N ARG A 59 10.04 24.42 19.29
CA ARG A 59 10.94 25.44 19.85
C ARG A 59 12.38 25.37 19.35
N LYS A 60 12.62 24.72 18.21
CA LYS A 60 13.95 24.66 17.59
C LYS A 60 14.17 25.77 16.59
#